data_AF-A0A356W2R0-F1
#
_entry.id   AF-A0A356W2R0-F1
#
_cell.length_a   1.000
_cell.length_b   1.000
_cell.length_c   1.000
_cell.angle_alpha   90.00
_cell.angle_beta   90.00
_cell.angle_gamma   90.00
#
_symmetry.space_group_name_H-M   'P 1'
#
loop_
_entity.id
_entity.type
_entity.pdbx_description
1 polymer ?
#
loop_
_entity_poly.entity_id
_entity_poly.type
_entity_poly.pdbx_seq_one_letter_code
_entity_poly.pdbx_strand_id
1 'polypeptide(L)'
;MASSGPVPLILASASPRRRDLLAQIGIVPDAICPTDIDETRRKDESPRALAERLAREKAAACPEAGFVLAADTVVSLGQRNLEKAADAEEAEAFLRLLSGRAHQCITGVAVKAPDGRVNSRTVMARVKVKRLTD
;
A
#
# COMPACT_ATOMS: atom_id res chain seq x y z
N MET A 1 -9.08 -6.74 -35.75
CA MET A 1 -9.96 -7.63 -34.96
C MET A 1 -9.58 -7.46 -33.50
N ALA A 2 -10.31 -6.64 -32.74
CA ALA A 2 -10.07 -6.47 -31.31
C ALA A 2 -10.73 -7.63 -30.57
N SER A 3 -9.97 -8.38 -29.79
CA SER A 3 -10.52 -9.45 -28.95
C SER A 3 -11.44 -8.84 -27.90
N SER A 4 -12.74 -9.17 -27.99
CA SER A 4 -13.79 -8.71 -27.08
C SER A 4 -13.85 -9.56 -25.81
N GLY A 5 -12.70 -9.86 -25.21
CA GLY A 5 -12.61 -10.50 -23.90
C GLY A 5 -12.63 -9.45 -22.79
N PRO A 6 -13.06 -9.79 -21.56
CA PRO A 6 -12.88 -8.90 -20.42
C PRO A 6 -11.38 -8.60 -20.24
N VAL A 7 -11.05 -7.32 -20.04
CA VAL A 7 -9.69 -6.88 -19.73
C VAL A 7 -9.33 -7.39 -18.32
N PRO A 8 -8.20 -8.09 -18.13
CA PRO A 8 -7.87 -8.69 -16.85
C PRO A 8 -7.57 -7.65 -15.77
N LEU A 9 -7.88 -7.99 -14.52
CA LEU A 9 -7.51 -7.27 -13.32
C LEU A 9 -6.30 -7.95 -12.65
N ILE A 10 -5.19 -7.24 -12.57
CA ILE A 10 -3.95 -7.70 -11.94
C ILE A 10 -3.77 -7.00 -10.59
N LEU A 11 -3.50 -7.76 -9.53
CA LEU A 11 -3.07 -7.20 -8.24
C LEU A 11 -1.54 -7.14 -8.19
N ALA A 12 -0.99 -5.93 -8.27
CA ALA A 12 0.44 -5.67 -8.15
C ALA A 12 0.90 -5.65 -6.68
N SER A 13 0.75 -6.77 -5.98
CA SER A 13 1.14 -6.89 -4.58
C SER A 13 1.42 -8.32 -4.12
N ALA A 14 2.49 -8.50 -3.34
CA ALA A 14 2.74 -9.73 -2.59
C ALA A 14 1.91 -9.86 -1.30
N SER A 15 1.15 -8.84 -0.89
CA SER A 15 0.47 -8.84 0.41
C SER A 15 -0.76 -9.77 0.42
N PRO A 16 -0.78 -10.84 1.23
CA PRO A 16 -1.96 -11.72 1.32
C PRO A 16 -3.20 -10.95 1.78
N ARG A 17 -3.02 -10.01 2.72
CA ARG A 17 -4.09 -9.15 3.24
C ARG A 17 -4.80 -8.34 2.15
N ARG A 18 -4.10 -7.89 1.11
CA ARG A 18 -4.74 -7.12 0.01
C ARG A 18 -5.61 -8.02 -0.86
N ARG A 19 -5.16 -9.24 -1.12
CA ARG A 19 -5.98 -10.26 -1.81
C ARG A 19 -7.23 -10.59 -0.98
N ASP A 20 -7.08 -10.77 0.33
CA ASP A 20 -8.20 -11.09 1.21
C ASP A 20 -9.22 -9.94 1.27
N LEU A 21 -8.76 -8.67 1.27
CA LEU A 21 -9.64 -7.50 1.21
C LEU A 21 -10.44 -7.43 -0.09
N LEU A 22 -9.85 -7.78 -1.24
CA LEU A 22 -10.58 -7.84 -2.50
C LEU A 22 -11.62 -8.97 -2.49
N ALA A 23 -11.25 -10.13 -1.95
CA ALA A 23 -12.16 -11.26 -1.81
C ALA A 23 -13.39 -10.91 -0.93
N GLN A 24 -13.22 -10.12 0.12
CA GLN A 24 -14.32 -9.65 0.97
C GLN A 24 -15.38 -8.83 0.22
N ILE A 25 -15.00 -8.16 -0.87
CA ILE A 25 -15.92 -7.39 -1.72
C ILE A 25 -16.29 -8.12 -3.02
N GLY A 26 -15.99 -9.43 -3.11
CA GLY A 26 -16.33 -10.26 -4.26
C GLY A 26 -15.44 -10.06 -5.49
N ILE A 27 -14.27 -9.44 -5.33
CA ILE A 27 -13.32 -9.23 -6.43
C ILE A 27 -12.18 -10.25 -6.31
N VAL A 28 -11.96 -11.01 -7.39
CA VAL A 28 -10.82 -11.93 -7.51
C VAL A 28 -9.95 -11.42 -8.66
N PRO A 29 -8.68 -11.05 -8.42
CA PRO A 29 -7.75 -10.71 -9.49
C PRO A 29 -7.49 -11.91 -10.39
N ASP A 30 -7.37 -11.67 -11.69
CA ASP A 30 -6.98 -12.68 -12.68
C ASP A 30 -5.51 -13.09 -12.51
N ALA A 31 -4.68 -12.17 -12.00
CA ALA A 31 -3.27 -12.42 -11.71
C ALA A 31 -2.78 -11.66 -10.48
N ILE A 32 -1.76 -12.22 -9.82
CA ILE A 32 -0.99 -11.55 -8.76
C ILE A 32 0.42 -11.32 -9.30
N CYS A 33 0.85 -10.06 -9.37
CA CYS A 33 2.16 -9.68 -9.91
C CYS A 33 2.90 -8.77 -8.93
N PRO A 34 3.59 -9.32 -7.92
CA PRO A 34 4.39 -8.51 -7.01
C PRO A 34 5.46 -7.72 -7.78
N THR A 35 5.55 -6.43 -7.49
CA THR A 35 6.55 -5.54 -8.09
C THR A 35 7.60 -5.17 -7.06
N ASP A 36 8.86 -5.25 -7.45
CA ASP A 36 10.00 -4.81 -6.66
C ASP A 36 10.40 -3.39 -7.11
N ILE A 37 10.30 -2.43 -6.20
CA ILE A 37 10.62 -1.02 -6.44
C ILE A 37 11.41 -0.46 -5.26
N ASP A 38 12.13 0.63 -5.48
CA ASP A 38 12.77 1.37 -4.39
C ASP A 38 11.72 2.10 -3.53
N GLU A 39 11.49 1.55 -2.33
CA GLU A 39 10.54 2.10 -1.36
C GLU A 39 11.15 3.23 -0.50
N THR A 40 12.42 3.58 -0.71
CA THR A 40 13.12 4.60 0.06
C THR A 40 12.38 5.94 -0.01
N ARG A 41 12.17 6.54 1.17
CA ARG A 41 11.54 7.85 1.28
C ARG A 41 12.43 8.94 0.68
N ARG A 42 11.85 9.80 -0.16
CA ARG A 42 12.55 10.95 -0.72
C ARG A 42 12.69 12.07 0.32
N LYS A 43 13.68 12.95 0.13
CA LYS A 43 13.85 14.14 0.96
C LYS A 43 12.56 14.97 0.98
N ASP A 44 12.14 15.39 2.18
CA ASP A 44 10.93 16.19 2.42
C ASP A 44 9.61 15.55 1.96
N GLU A 45 9.60 14.25 1.66
CA GLU A 45 8.41 13.53 1.23
C GLU A 45 7.48 13.29 2.42
N SER A 46 6.27 13.85 2.38
CA SER A 46 5.27 13.60 3.44
C SER A 46 4.82 12.13 3.43
N PRO A 47 4.34 11.58 4.56
CA PRO A 47 3.82 10.21 4.62
C PRO A 47 2.70 9.94 3.58
N ARG A 48 1.87 10.96 3.31
CA ARG A 48 0.81 10.89 2.30
C ARG A 48 1.36 10.84 0.88
N ALA A 49 2.35 11.68 0.59
CA ALA A 49 3.01 11.70 -0.71
C ALA A 49 3.75 10.37 -0.97
N LEU A 50 4.44 9.84 0.05
CA LEU A 50 5.10 8.54 -0.02
C LEU A 50 4.11 7.42 -0.36
N ALA A 51 3.01 7.30 0.39
CA ALA A 51 2.02 6.26 0.15
C ALA A 51 1.39 6.35 -1.26
N GLU A 52 1.11 7.56 -1.75
CA GLU A 52 0.60 7.75 -3.10
C GLU A 52 1.63 7.38 -4.16
N ARG A 53 2.86 7.86 -4.02
CA ARG A 53 3.95 7.58 -4.95
C ARG A 53 4.20 6.09 -5.05
N LEU A 54 4.39 5.40 -3.92
CA LEU A 54 4.67 3.96 -3.91
C LEU A 54 3.52 3.17 -4.54
N ALA A 55 2.26 3.52 -4.28
CA ALA A 55 1.13 2.88 -4.95
C ALA A 55 1.19 3.07 -6.48
N ARG A 56 1.47 4.30 -6.96
CA ARG A 56 1.60 4.59 -8.40
C ARG A 56 2.78 3.86 -9.03
N GLU A 57 3.95 3.87 -8.38
CA GLU A 57 5.17 3.23 -8.87
C GLU A 57 5.02 1.71 -8.92
N LYS A 58 4.38 1.08 -7.92
CA LYS A 58 4.02 -0.35 -7.95
C LYS A 58 3.08 -0.68 -9.12
N ALA A 59 2.05 0.13 -9.36
CA ALA A 59 1.16 -0.08 -10.52
C ALA A 59 1.90 0.09 -11.87
N ALA A 60 2.82 1.06 -11.94
CA ALA A 60 3.61 1.33 -13.13
C ALA A 60 4.60 0.20 -13.44
N ALA A 61 5.29 -0.32 -12.42
CA ALA A 61 6.32 -1.35 -12.54
C ALA A 61 5.77 -2.73 -12.96
N CYS A 62 4.46 -2.97 -12.84
CA CYS A 62 3.85 -4.22 -13.28
C CYS A 62 3.90 -4.34 -14.82
N PRO A 63 4.56 -5.37 -15.37
CA PRO A 63 4.71 -5.55 -16.82
C PRO A 63 3.46 -6.10 -17.50
N GLU A 64 2.49 -6.60 -16.74
CA GLU A 64 1.27 -7.23 -17.25
C GLU A 64 0.34 -6.22 -17.93
N ALA A 65 -0.30 -6.67 -19.01
CA ALA A 65 -1.30 -5.89 -19.74
C ALA A 65 -2.69 -6.09 -19.12
N GLY A 66 -3.32 -5.02 -18.65
CA GLY A 66 -4.65 -5.06 -18.03
C GLY A 66 -4.89 -3.86 -17.14
N PHE A 67 -5.93 -3.95 -16.30
CA PHE A 67 -6.07 -3.05 -15.17
C PHE A 67 -5.15 -3.53 -14.05
N VAL A 68 -4.15 -2.73 -13.70
CA VAL A 68 -3.22 -3.05 -12.61
C VAL A 68 -3.62 -2.27 -11.37
N LEU A 69 -4.05 -2.97 -10.33
CA LEU A 69 -4.33 -2.43 -9.01
C LEU A 69 -3.11 -2.59 -8.10
N ALA A 70 -2.63 -1.49 -7.54
CA ALA A 70 -1.59 -1.49 -6.53
C ALA A 70 -2.01 -0.67 -5.32
N ALA A 71 -1.38 -0.95 -4.19
CA ALA A 71 -1.54 -0.14 -3.00
C ALA A 71 -0.26 -0.16 -2.16
N ASP A 72 -0.07 0.91 -1.40
CA ASP A 72 0.97 1.04 -0.41
C ASP A 72 0.40 1.58 0.91
N THR A 73 1.06 1.32 2.05
CA THR A 73 0.57 1.79 3.34
C THR A 73 1.71 2.23 4.22
N VAL A 74 1.68 3.51 4.59
CA VAL A 74 2.64 4.16 5.47
C VAL A 74 2.00 4.35 6.83
N VAL A 75 2.67 3.87 7.87
CA VAL A 75 2.32 4.16 9.27
C VAL A 75 3.18 5.32 9.73
N SER A 76 2.59 6.37 10.28
CA SER A 76 3.33 7.52 10.80
C SER A 76 2.86 7.98 12.17
N LEU A 77 3.81 8.35 13.01
CA LEU A 77 3.58 9.09 14.25
C LEU A 77 4.09 10.53 14.06
N GLY A 78 3.18 11.43 13.71
CA GLY A 78 3.55 12.77 13.25
C GLY A 78 4.25 12.70 11.89
N GLN A 79 5.46 13.26 11.80
CA GLN A 79 6.28 13.23 10.58
C GLN A 79 7.24 12.02 10.50
N ARG A 80 7.28 11.18 11.54
CA ARG A 80 8.12 9.98 11.58
C ARG A 80 7.33 8.80 11.00
N ASN A 81 7.89 8.17 9.98
CA ASN A 81 7.40 6.90 9.46
C ASN A 81 7.87 5.76 10.37
N LEU A 82 6.99 4.79 10.59
CA LEU A 82 7.31 3.51 11.22
C LEU A 82 7.30 2.48 10.10
N GLU A 83 8.48 2.07 9.67
CA GLU A 83 8.65 1.06 8.65
C GLU A 83 8.29 -0.32 9.20
N LYS A 84 8.44 -1.36 8.37
CA LYS A 84 8.31 -2.72 8.86
C LYS A 84 9.48 -2.98 9.82
N ALA A 85 9.17 -3.34 11.07
CA ALA A 85 10.19 -3.72 12.03
C ALA A 85 11.04 -4.89 11.49
N ALA A 86 12.36 -4.76 11.60
CA ALA A 86 13.32 -5.76 11.17
C ALA A 86 13.28 -7.00 12.09
N ASP A 87 13.04 -6.79 13.38
CA ASP A 87 13.03 -7.83 14.40
C ASP A 87 12.02 -7.53 15.54
N ALA A 88 12.00 -8.41 16.54
CA ALA A 88 11.09 -8.31 17.68
C ALA A 88 11.42 -7.15 18.62
N GLU A 89 12.71 -6.79 18.76
CA GLU A 89 13.15 -5.69 19.62
C GLU A 89 12.70 -4.34 19.03
N GLU A 90 12.86 -4.15 17.72
CA GLU A 90 12.37 -2.97 17.02
C GLU A 90 10.83 -2.92 17.03
N ALA A 91 10.15 -4.06 16.88
CA ALA A 91 8.70 -4.13 17.00
C ALA A 91 8.23 -3.68 18.39
N GLU A 92 8.91 -4.11 19.46
CA GLU A 92 8.64 -3.66 20.82
C GLU A 92 8.90 -2.15 20.98
N ALA A 93 10.00 -1.64 20.43
CA ALA A 93 10.29 -0.21 20.44
C ALA A 93 9.20 0.61 19.72
N PHE A 94 8.68 0.13 18.59
CA PHE A 94 7.54 0.75 17.90
C PHE A 94 6.27 0.70 18.74
N LEU A 95 5.96 -0.45 19.37
CA LEU A 95 4.79 -0.58 20.25
C LEU A 95 4.87 0.38 21.44
N ARG A 96 6.02 0.47 22.11
CA ARG A 96 6.28 1.42 23.20
C ARG A 96 6.11 2.88 22.71
N LEU A 97 6.60 3.19 21.52
CA LEU A 97 6.46 4.52 20.91
C LEU A 97 4.98 4.88 20.63
N LEU A 98 4.17 3.90 20.24
CA LEU A 98 2.74 4.05 19.94
C LEU A 98 1.84 4.04 21.18
N SER A 99 2.31 3.47 22.31
CA SER A 99 1.56 3.32 23.56
C SER A 99 0.90 4.62 24.03
N GLY A 100 -0.42 4.58 24.19
CA GLY A 100 -1.23 5.74 24.62
C GLY A 100 -1.33 6.89 23.59
N ARG A 101 -0.77 6.73 22.39
CA ARG A 101 -0.73 7.78 21.36
C ARG A 101 -1.62 7.42 20.17
N ALA A 102 -2.02 8.45 19.43
CA ALA A 102 -2.66 8.28 18.15
C ALA A 102 -1.63 8.42 17.03
N HIS A 103 -1.67 7.50 16.08
CA HIS A 103 -0.86 7.49 14.86
C HIS A 103 -1.77 7.46 13.62
N GLN A 104 -1.17 7.66 12.46
CA GLN A 104 -1.87 7.65 11.18
C GLN A 104 -1.43 6.41 10.38
N CYS A 105 -2.42 5.71 9.83
CA CYS A 105 -2.21 4.71 8.79
C CYS A 105 -2.72 5.33 7.49
N ILE A 106 -1.82 5.55 6.54
CA ILE A 106 -2.13 6.21 5.27
C ILE A 106 -1.94 5.19 4.16
N THR A 107 -3.00 4.89 3.43
CA THR A 107 -2.98 3.95 2.31
C THR A 107 -3.12 4.71 1.01
N GLY A 108 -2.14 4.56 0.12
CA GLY A 108 -2.26 4.93 -1.28
C GLY A 108 -2.80 3.76 -2.07
N VAL A 109 -3.73 4.01 -2.98
CA VAL A 109 -4.25 3.03 -3.94
C VAL A 109 -4.13 3.62 -5.32
N ALA A 110 -3.64 2.84 -6.28
CA ALA A 110 -3.51 3.25 -7.67
C ALA A 110 -4.03 2.17 -8.62
N VAL A 111 -4.65 2.61 -9.71
CA VAL A 111 -5.06 1.75 -10.83
C VAL A 111 -4.43 2.30 -12.11
N LYS A 112 -3.62 1.47 -12.78
CA LYS A 112 -3.13 1.70 -14.14
C LYS A 112 -4.05 1.01 -15.12
N ALA A 113 -4.60 1.75 -16.09
CA ALA A 113 -5.40 1.21 -17.17
C ALA A 113 -4.51 0.70 -18.33
N PRO A 114 -5.02 -0.16 -19.22
CA PRO A 114 -4.26 -0.68 -20.37
C PRO A 114 -3.72 0.42 -21.31
N ASP A 115 -4.38 1.58 -21.36
CA ASP A 115 -3.96 2.74 -22.15
C ASP A 115 -2.89 3.60 -21.46
N GLY A 116 -2.38 3.16 -20.31
CA GLY A 116 -1.35 3.84 -19.53
C GLY A 116 -1.87 4.91 -18.57
N ARG A 117 -3.18 5.25 -18.58
CA ARG A 117 -3.72 6.21 -17.61
C ARG A 117 -3.63 5.64 -16.20
N VAL A 118 -3.19 6.47 -15.25
CA VAL A 118 -3.10 6.10 -13.83
C VAL A 118 -4.01 7.00 -13.01
N ASN A 119 -4.95 6.38 -12.29
CA ASN A 119 -5.74 7.05 -11.26
C ASN A 119 -5.26 6.58 -9.88
N SER A 120 -5.23 7.48 -8.90
CA SER A 120 -4.88 7.12 -7.53
C SER A 120 -5.68 7.91 -6.51
N ARG A 121 -5.78 7.35 -5.31
CA ARG A 121 -6.30 8.03 -4.13
C ARG A 121 -5.50 7.66 -2.89
N THR A 122 -5.52 8.57 -1.93
CA THR A 122 -4.97 8.35 -0.59
C THR A 122 -6.09 8.40 0.44
N VAL A 123 -6.08 7.45 1.38
CA VAL A 123 -7.02 7.37 2.50
C VAL A 123 -6.21 7.32 3.79
N MET A 124 -6.65 8.06 4.82
CA MET A 124 -5.99 8.10 6.12
C MET A 124 -6.96 7.60 7.19
N ALA A 125 -6.49 6.66 8.00
CA ALA A 125 -7.14 6.23 9.23
C ALA A 125 -6.30 6.65 10.43
N ARG A 126 -6.95 7.21 11.46
CA ARG A 126 -6.31 7.54 12.73
C ARG A 126 -6.53 6.40 13.72
N VAL A 127 -5.45 5.82 14.22
CA VAL A 127 -5.49 4.69 15.16
C VAL A 127 -4.95 5.16 16.51
N LYS A 128 -5.71 4.94 17.58
CA LYS A 128 -5.29 5.25 18.95
C LYS A 128 -5.01 3.95 19.68
N VAL A 129 -3.78 3.78 20.15
CA VAL A 129 -3.40 2.62 20.97
C VAL A 129 -3.74 2.93 22.43
N LYS A 130 -4.25 1.95 23.16
CA LYS A 130 -4.35 2.03 24.63
C LYS A 130 -2.94 2.17 25.21
N ARG A 131 -2.84 2.57 26.48
CA ARG A 131 -1.56 2.46 27.18
C ARG A 131 -1.25 0.97 27.32
N LEU A 132 -0.14 0.54 26.73
CA LEU A 132 0.37 -0.81 26.83
C LEU A 132 1.08 -0.97 28.18
N THR A 133 0.96 -2.15 28.78
CA THR A 133 1.79 -2.59 29.90
C THR A 133 2.94 -3.43 29.37
N ASP A 134 3.99 -3.54 30.17
CA ASP A 134 5.04 -4.53 29.94
C ASP A 134 4.49 -5.97 30.07
#